data_AF-A0A6M0AKZ5-F1
#
_entry.id   AF-A0A6M0AKZ5-F1
#
_cell.length_a   1.000
_cell.length_b   1.000
_cell.length_c   1.000
_cell.angle_alpha   90.00
_cell.angle_beta   90.00
_cell.angle_gamma   90.00
#
_symmetry.space_group_name_H-M   'P 1'
#
loop_
_entity.id
_entity.type
_entity.pdbx_description
1 polymer ?
#
loop_
_entity_poly.entity_id
_entity_poly.type
_entity_poly.pdbx_seq_one_letter_code
_entity_poly.pdbx_strand_id
1 'polypeptide(L)'
;MTAITKPSQFQYKPLHKPNQLIYGTGQTAVITGWTIKEAIAKKLNPSEFAVVGQLYSPTRGISLLIRNLLANPHVRYLVILNATKEDR
;
A
#
# COMPACT_ATOMS: atom_id res chain seq x y z
N MET A 1 -3.27 29.41 -0.27
CA MET A 1 -4.58 28.81 0.05
C MET A 1 -4.50 27.32 -0.26
N THR A 2 -4.28 26.47 0.74
CA THR A 2 -4.26 25.01 0.57
C THR A 2 -5.70 24.54 0.50
N ALA A 3 -6.14 24.08 -0.67
CA ALA A 3 -7.46 23.48 -0.82
C ALA A 3 -7.53 22.25 0.10
N ILE A 4 -8.45 22.27 1.07
CA ILE A 4 -8.77 21.10 1.88
C ILE A 4 -9.53 20.16 0.95
N THR A 5 -8.81 19.27 0.28
CA THR A 5 -9.39 18.23 -0.56
C THR A 5 -10.27 17.37 0.34
N LYS A 6 -11.58 17.34 0.07
CA LYS A 6 -12.47 16.33 0.68
C LYS A 6 -11.80 14.96 0.51
N PRO A 7 -11.65 14.14 1.57
CA PRO A 7 -11.12 12.80 1.40
C PRO A 7 -12.13 12.03 0.55
N SER A 8 -11.82 11.89 -0.74
CA SER A 8 -12.47 10.92 -1.61
C SER A 8 -12.34 9.57 -0.94
N GLN A 9 -13.46 8.98 -0.49
CA GLN A 9 -13.44 7.68 0.17
C GLN A 9 -13.30 6.59 -0.90
N PHE A 10 -12.05 6.29 -1.27
CA PHE A 10 -11.80 5.15 -2.13
C PHE A 10 -11.85 3.86 -1.32
N GLN A 11 -12.28 2.77 -1.98
CA GLN A 11 -12.25 1.44 -1.40
C GLN A 11 -11.29 0.57 -2.20
N TYR A 12 -10.25 0.08 -1.53
CA TYR A 12 -9.31 -0.86 -2.12
C TYR A 12 -9.93 -2.25 -2.23
N LYS A 13 -9.81 -2.88 -3.40
CA LYS A 13 -10.35 -4.20 -3.75
C LYS A 13 -9.21 -5.19 -3.98
N PRO A 14 -8.78 -5.94 -2.95
CA PRO A 14 -7.68 -6.89 -3.05
C PRO A 14 -8.13 -8.17 -3.78
N LEU A 15 -7.52 -8.50 -4.93
CA LEU A 15 -7.72 -9.79 -5.60
C LEU A 15 -6.80 -10.88 -5.01
N HIS A 16 -5.65 -10.46 -4.46
CA HIS A 16 -4.64 -11.36 -3.95
C HIS A 16 -4.23 -11.00 -2.51
N LYS A 17 -4.14 -12.03 -1.66
CA LYS A 17 -3.69 -11.94 -0.26
C LYS A 17 -4.42 -10.85 0.58
N PRO A 18 -5.76 -10.80 0.57
CA PRO A 18 -6.52 -9.76 1.27
C PRO A 18 -6.25 -9.73 2.79
N ASN A 19 -5.92 -10.86 3.40
CA ASN A 19 -5.65 -10.94 4.84
C ASN A 19 -4.24 -10.44 5.23
N GLN A 20 -3.42 -10.03 4.26
CA GLN A 20 -2.04 -9.59 4.48
C GLN A 20 -1.84 -8.09 4.20
N LEU A 21 -2.93 -7.33 4.02
CA LEU A 21 -2.91 -5.92 3.65
C LEU A 21 -3.69 -5.09 4.67
N ILE A 22 -3.30 -3.83 4.83
CA ILE A 22 -4.02 -2.83 5.62
C ILE A 22 -4.64 -1.84 4.63
N TYR A 23 -5.91 -1.50 4.82
CA TYR A 23 -6.65 -0.63 3.90
C TYR A 23 -6.84 0.76 4.48
N GLY A 24 -6.77 1.75 3.59
CA GLY A 24 -7.17 3.12 3.85
C GLY A 24 -8.14 3.59 2.78
N THR A 25 -8.31 4.90 2.69
CA THR A 25 -9.24 5.57 1.77
C THR A 25 -8.56 6.52 0.78
N GLY A 26 -7.23 6.60 0.83
CA GLY A 26 -6.41 7.44 -0.05
C GLY A 26 -6.13 6.83 -1.43
N GLN A 27 -5.07 7.33 -2.08
CA GLN A 27 -4.66 6.94 -3.44
C GLN A 27 -3.23 6.38 -3.50
N THR A 28 -2.56 6.23 -2.36
CA THR A 28 -1.16 5.82 -2.28
C THR A 28 -1.04 4.38 -1.79
N ALA A 29 -0.37 3.52 -2.53
CA ALA A 29 0.06 2.22 -2.03
C ALA A 29 1.44 2.34 -1.36
N VAL A 30 1.58 1.79 -0.16
CA VAL A 30 2.84 1.79 0.59
C VAL A 30 3.36 0.36 0.72
N ILE A 31 4.56 0.12 0.20
CA ILE A 31 5.24 -1.17 0.21
C ILE A 31 6.39 -1.13 1.20
N THR A 32 6.32 -1.97 2.23
CA THR A 32 7.22 -1.86 3.39
C THR A 32 8.38 -2.86 3.39
N GLY A 33 8.47 -3.74 2.38
CA GLY A 33 9.49 -4.80 2.35
C GLY A 33 9.43 -5.67 3.61
N TRP A 34 10.57 -5.86 4.28
CA TRP A 34 10.66 -6.56 5.57
C TRP A 34 10.22 -5.73 6.78
N THR A 35 10.00 -4.41 6.62
CA THR A 35 9.47 -3.59 7.71
C THR A 35 8.02 -3.97 8.01
N ILE A 36 7.70 -4.14 9.30
CA ILE A 36 6.36 -4.52 9.78
C ILE A 36 5.33 -3.45 9.38
N LYS A 37 4.38 -3.81 8.50
CA LYS A 37 3.38 -2.87 7.94
C LYS A 37 2.51 -2.20 9.01
N GLU A 38 2.22 -2.89 10.11
CA GLU A 38 1.43 -2.35 11.22
C GLU A 38 2.16 -1.19 11.92
N ALA A 39 3.49 -1.24 12.00
CA ALA A 39 4.28 -0.16 12.58
C ALA A 39 4.23 1.11 11.72
N ILE A 40 4.20 0.94 10.39
CA ILE A 40 4.05 2.03 9.42
C ILE A 40 2.61 2.56 9.44
N ALA A 41 1.62 1.70 9.29
CA ALA A 41 0.22 2.10 9.23
C ALA A 41 -0.26 2.85 10.49
N LYS A 42 0.24 2.50 11.69
CA LYS A 42 -0.05 3.22 12.94
C LYS A 42 0.41 4.68 12.95
N LYS A 43 1.31 5.06 12.05
CA LYS A 43 1.83 6.43 11.92
C LYS A 43 1.16 7.22 10.80
N LEU A 44 0.27 6.59 10.04
CA LEU A 44 -0.44 7.20 8.91
C LEU A 44 -1.92 7.37 9.24
N ASN A 45 -2.52 8.45 8.76
CA ASN A 45 -3.96 8.57 8.69
C ASN A 45 -4.49 7.66 7.56
N PRO A 46 -5.57 6.89 7.77
CA PRO A 46 -6.17 6.08 6.72
C PRO A 46 -6.49 6.83 5.42
N SER A 47 -6.72 8.15 5.45
CA SER A 47 -6.94 8.94 4.23
C SER A 47 -5.67 9.18 3.40
N GLU A 48 -4.48 8.94 3.93
CA GLU A 48 -3.20 9.17 3.25
C GLU A 48 -2.79 8.01 2.33
N PHE A 49 -3.35 6.81 2.54
CA PHE A 49 -3.01 5.61 1.78
C PHE A 49 -4.25 4.84 1.33
N ALA A 50 -4.15 4.17 0.20
CA ALA A 50 -5.14 3.19 -0.26
C ALA A 50 -4.88 1.82 0.37
N VAL A 51 -3.61 1.42 0.43
CA VAL A 51 -3.19 0.13 0.95
C VAL A 51 -1.76 0.19 1.52
N VAL A 52 -1.49 -0.55 2.59
CA VAL A 52 -0.14 -0.85 3.08
C VAL A 52 0.07 -2.36 3.05
N GLY A 53 1.20 -2.80 2.51
CA GLY A 53 1.54 -4.22 2.39
C GLY A 53 3.04 -4.48 2.46
N GLN A 54 3.39 -5.69 2.90
CA GLN A 54 4.76 -6.19 2.89
C GLN A 54 5.05 -6.93 1.59
N LEU A 55 6.29 -6.82 1.10
CA LEU A 55 6.74 -7.47 -0.14
C LEU A 55 8.05 -8.20 0.12
N TYR A 56 7.98 -9.47 0.50
CA TYR A 56 9.15 -10.27 0.85
C TYR A 56 9.78 -11.03 -0.33
N SER A 57 8.98 -11.36 -1.35
CA SER A 57 9.42 -12.18 -2.48
C SER A 57 9.49 -11.33 -3.75
N PRO A 58 10.68 -11.19 -4.37
CA PRO A 58 10.83 -10.40 -5.59
C PRO A 58 10.17 -11.07 -6.81
N THR A 59 9.96 -12.38 -6.80
CA THR A 59 9.35 -13.10 -7.93
C THR A 59 7.82 -13.16 -7.80
N ARG A 60 7.33 -13.89 -6.80
CA ARG A 60 5.88 -14.11 -6.63
C ARG A 60 5.18 -12.87 -6.10
N GLY A 61 5.82 -12.12 -5.19
CA GLY A 61 5.21 -10.96 -4.55
C GLY A 61 4.92 -9.83 -5.54
N ILE A 62 5.87 -9.52 -6.44
CA ILE A 62 5.71 -8.44 -7.42
C ILE A 62 4.52 -8.71 -8.36
N SER A 63 4.35 -9.95 -8.82
CA SER A 63 3.22 -10.31 -9.67
C SER A 63 1.86 -10.08 -8.97
N LEU A 64 1.76 -10.40 -7.68
CA LEU A 64 0.53 -10.17 -6.92
C LEU A 64 0.27 -8.69 -6.66
N LEU A 65 1.35 -7.93 -6.38
CA LEU A 65 1.29 -6.47 -6.22
C LEU A 65 0.74 -5.80 -7.49
N ILE A 66 1.34 -6.08 -8.66
CA ILE A 66 0.94 -5.45 -9.92
C ILE A 66 -0.53 -5.76 -10.23
N ARG A 67 -0.97 -7.02 -10.08
CA ARG A 67 -2.37 -7.41 -10.32
C ARG A 67 -3.35 -6.69 -9.40
N ASN A 68 -3.01 -6.54 -8.12
CA ASN A 68 -3.81 -5.79 -7.17
C ASN A 68 -3.85 -4.28 -7.52
N LEU A 69 -2.74 -3.67 -7.95
CA LEU A 69 -2.70 -2.27 -8.37
C LEU A 69 -3.57 -2.03 -9.63
N LEU A 70 -3.48 -2.90 -10.63
CA LEU A 70 -4.29 -2.82 -11.85
C LEU A 70 -5.80 -2.94 -11.57
N ALA A 71 -6.18 -3.76 -10.58
CA ALA A 71 -7.57 -3.88 -10.13
C ALA A 71 -8.08 -2.62 -9.39
N ASN A 72 -7.19 -1.72 -8.99
CA ASN A 72 -7.49 -0.53 -8.20
C ASN A 72 -6.95 0.73 -8.89
N PRO A 73 -7.56 1.18 -10.01
CA PRO A 73 -7.05 2.29 -10.81
C PRO A 73 -7.07 3.65 -10.10
N HIS A 74 -7.75 3.76 -8.96
CA HIS A 74 -7.68 4.94 -8.08
C HIS A 74 -6.34 5.06 -7.33
N VAL A 75 -5.54 3.98 -7.28
CA VAL A 75 -4.20 4.03 -6.71
C VAL A 75 -3.26 4.63 -7.74
N ARG A 76 -2.81 5.86 -7.48
CA ARG A 76 -2.01 6.66 -8.42
C ARG A 76 -0.54 6.78 -8.02
N TYR A 77 -0.24 6.50 -6.75
CA TYR A 77 1.10 6.66 -6.19
C TYR A 77 1.55 5.34 -5.56
N LEU A 78 2.81 4.98 -5.78
CA LEU A 78 3.45 3.84 -5.16
C LEU A 78 4.68 4.33 -4.40
N VAL A 79 4.67 4.14 -3.08
CA VAL A 79 5.82 4.42 -2.21
C VAL A 79 6.41 3.09 -1.78
N ILE A 80 7.70 2.92 -2.03
CA ILE A 80 8.45 1.72 -1.65
C ILE A 80 9.51 2.16 -0.65
N LEU A 81 9.51 1.55 0.54
CA LEU A 81 10.53 1.82 1.55
C LEU A 81 11.88 1.21 1.10
N ASN A 82 12.96 1.81 1.59
CA ASN A 82 14.29 1.28 1.32
C ASN A 82 14.44 -0.15 1.84
N ALA A 83 15.20 -0.96 1.10
CA ALA A 83 15.61 -2.28 1.53
C ALA A 83 16.36 -2.22 2.86
N THR A 84 16.06 -3.18 3.71
CA THR A 84 16.75 -3.47 4.96
C THR A 84 17.86 -4.49 4.73
N LYS A 85 18.61 -4.87 5.76
CA LYS A 85 19.67 -5.89 5.61
C LYS A 85 19.09 -7.29 5.37
N GLU A 86 17.83 -7.46 5.73
CA GLU A 86 17.02 -8.67 5.64
C GLU A 86 16.49 -8.92 4.22
N ASP A 87 16.57 -7.93 3.33
CA ASP A 87 16.17 -8.00 1.91
C ASP A 87 17.21 -8.67 0.98
N ARG A 88 18.22 -9.35 1.54
CA ARG A 88 19.30 -10.01 0.78
C ARG A 88 18.86 -11.25 -0.01
#